data_AF-A0A6N7EWZ9-F1
#
_entry.id   AF-A0A6N7EWZ9-F1
#
_cell.length_a   1.000
_cell.length_b   1.000
_cell.length_c   1.000
_cell.angle_alpha   90.00
_cell.angle_beta   90.00
_cell.angle_gamma   90.00
#
_symmetry.space_group_name_H-M   'P 1'
#
loop_
_entity.id
_entity.type
_entity.pdbx_description
1 polymer ?
#
loop_
_entity_poly.entity_id
_entity_poly.type
_entity_poly.pdbx_seq_one_letter_code
_entity_poly.pdbx_strand_id
1 'polypeptide(L)'
;MGCLIFLSACTFVKVGLTNEERKEILNPPKPVTEYVDNHLDEVITFLQSHKNQFALDEKNKLSNCMLSRAKLVGVVNPENIDIIITKNIPIPDEGHPLYEFYHTVLGVESGFVGGLTFDNVIYLHPFFAESYEIYIHELVHVAQYQRFGLEDMLRKYLIDASIVNYSRIPFETEAMVRTANLTETNLKSCKTLLK
;
A
#
# COMPACT_ATOMS: atom_id res chain seq x y z
N MET A 1 28.77 9.22 -29.74
CA MET A 1 29.29 8.33 -28.69
C MET A 1 29.24 9.10 -27.39
N GLY A 2 28.40 8.70 -26.44
CA GLY A 2 28.15 9.46 -25.21
C GLY A 2 26.86 8.98 -24.55
N CYS A 3 26.94 7.83 -23.88
CA CYS A 3 25.88 7.16 -23.17
C CYS A 3 25.45 8.01 -21.95
N LEU A 4 24.20 8.47 -21.92
CA LEU A 4 23.57 8.96 -20.69
C LEU A 4 23.11 7.73 -19.89
N ILE A 5 23.83 7.48 -18.80
CA ILE A 5 23.49 6.48 -17.80
C ILE A 5 22.24 6.96 -17.07
N PHE A 6 21.12 6.27 -17.27
CA PHE A 6 19.98 6.31 -16.36
C PHE A 6 20.42 5.69 -15.02
N LEU A 7 20.51 6.51 -13.99
CA LEU A 7 20.67 6.01 -12.62
C LEU A 7 19.36 5.34 -12.20
N SER A 8 19.39 4.00 -12.22
CA SER A 8 18.47 3.13 -11.50
C SER A 8 18.36 3.58 -10.04
N ALA A 9 17.16 3.92 -9.60
CA ALA A 9 16.84 4.28 -8.23
C ALA A 9 16.79 3.06 -7.28
N CYS A 10 17.77 2.16 -7.37
CA CYS A 10 17.90 0.99 -6.47
C CYS A 10 19.00 1.16 -5.41
N THR A 11 19.38 2.40 -5.08
CA THR A 11 20.34 2.69 -4.02
C THR A 11 19.83 3.78 -3.09
N PHE A 12 18.74 3.56 -2.37
CA PHE A 12 18.36 4.43 -1.25
C PHE A 12 17.87 3.63 -0.03
N VAL A 13 18.79 3.55 0.95
CA VAL A 13 18.58 3.51 2.41
C VAL A 13 18.08 2.20 3.05
N LYS A 14 19.01 1.25 3.25
CA LYS A 14 18.93 0.27 4.37
C LYS A 14 19.35 0.92 5.70
N VAL A 15 18.77 2.06 6.08
CA VAL A 15 18.87 2.52 7.48
C VAL A 15 17.66 1.96 8.20
N GLY A 16 17.87 0.82 8.86
CA GLY A 16 16.85 0.20 9.69
C GLY A 16 16.34 1.17 10.76
N LEU A 17 15.25 0.78 11.42
CA LEU A 17 14.74 1.51 12.58
C LEU A 17 15.84 1.67 13.63
N THR A 18 16.00 2.88 14.15
CA THR A 18 16.81 3.15 15.33
C THR A 18 16.24 2.39 16.54
N ASN A 19 17.02 2.27 17.61
CA ASN A 19 16.56 1.62 18.83
C ASN A 19 15.35 2.35 19.44
N GLU A 20 15.31 3.69 19.36
CA GLU A 20 14.18 4.45 19.90
C GLU A 20 12.93 4.24 19.03
N GLU A 21 13.02 4.37 17.70
CA GLU A 21 11.87 4.12 16.81
C GLU A 21 11.34 2.69 16.97
N ARG A 22 12.22 1.70 17.14
CA ARG A 22 11.79 0.31 17.40
C ARG A 22 11.01 0.21 18.72
N LYS A 23 11.49 0.89 19.75
CA LYS A 23 10.84 0.91 21.07
C LYS A 23 9.49 1.61 20.99
N GLU A 24 9.38 2.72 20.26
CA GLU A 24 8.13 3.44 20.04
C GLU A 24 7.15 2.62 19.17
N ILE A 25 7.60 1.95 18.12
CA ILE A 25 6.74 1.06 17.31
C ILE A 25 6.20 -0.12 18.14
N LEU A 26 7.00 -0.65 19.07
CA LEU A 26 6.59 -1.75 19.96
C LEU A 26 5.71 -1.28 21.12
N ASN A 27 5.90 -0.06 21.60
CA ASN A 27 5.12 0.56 22.66
C ASN A 27 4.83 2.03 22.30
N PRO A 28 3.83 2.28 21.45
CA PRO A 28 3.55 3.61 20.90
C PRO A 28 3.23 4.64 21.98
N PRO A 29 3.71 5.89 21.85
CA PRO A 29 3.34 6.96 22.77
C PRO A 29 1.82 7.16 22.82
N LYS A 30 1.26 7.32 24.03
CA LYS A 30 -0.19 7.50 24.24
C LYS A 30 -0.81 8.62 23.38
N PRO A 31 -0.16 9.80 23.21
CA PRO A 31 -0.71 10.84 22.34
C PRO A 31 -0.86 10.39 20.88
N VAL A 32 0.06 9.56 20.37
CA VAL A 32 0.00 9.01 19.00
C VAL A 32 -1.17 8.04 18.89
N THR A 33 -1.30 7.11 19.84
CA THR A 33 -2.41 6.14 19.81
C THR A 33 -3.76 6.83 19.93
N GLU A 34 -3.92 7.79 20.84
CA GLU A 34 -5.16 8.55 20.99
C GLU A 34 -5.49 9.36 19.74
N TYR A 35 -4.48 9.96 19.10
CA TYR A 35 -4.69 10.70 17.85
C TYR A 35 -5.20 9.79 16.72
N VAL A 36 -4.61 8.61 16.54
CA VAL A 36 -5.08 7.64 15.53
C VAL A 36 -6.46 7.09 15.89
N ASP A 37 -6.68 6.71 17.15
CA ASP A 37 -7.95 6.12 17.61
C ASP A 37 -9.12 7.08 17.41
N ASN A 38 -8.90 8.39 17.59
CA ASN A 38 -9.94 9.41 17.37
C ASN A 38 -10.32 9.61 15.90
N HIS A 39 -9.53 9.13 14.93
CA HIS A 39 -9.80 9.29 13.49
C HIS A 39 -10.04 7.97 12.76
N LEU A 40 -9.77 6.82 13.40
CA LEU A 40 -9.77 5.52 12.74
C LEU A 40 -11.13 5.18 12.10
N ASP A 41 -12.23 5.41 12.80
CA ASP A 41 -13.58 5.15 12.28
C ASP A 41 -13.90 6.00 11.06
N GLU A 42 -13.48 7.27 11.06
CA GLU A 42 -13.67 8.18 9.93
C GLU A 42 -12.84 7.73 8.72
N VAL A 43 -11.59 7.31 8.93
CA VAL A 43 -10.72 6.75 7.89
C VAL A 43 -11.32 5.50 7.27
N ILE A 44 -11.78 4.55 8.10
CA ILE A 44 -12.43 3.32 7.63
C ILE A 44 -13.70 3.66 6.86
N THR A 45 -14.52 4.58 7.37
CA THR A 45 -15.76 5.02 6.71
C THR A 45 -15.48 5.66 5.35
N PHE A 46 -14.44 6.49 5.27
CA PHE A 46 -14.00 7.12 4.03
C PHE A 46 -13.55 6.09 2.98
N LEU A 47 -12.67 5.14 3.35
CA LEU A 47 -12.20 4.10 2.42
C LEU A 47 -13.34 3.14 2.03
N GLN A 48 -14.22 2.80 2.96
CA GLN A 48 -15.37 1.94 2.72
C GLN A 48 -16.39 2.60 1.78
N SER A 49 -16.62 3.90 1.89
CA SER A 49 -17.54 4.61 0.98
C SER A 49 -17.01 4.61 -0.45
N HIS A 50 -15.70 4.80 -0.64
CA HIS A 50 -15.05 4.67 -1.95
C HIS A 50 -15.19 3.24 -2.48
N LYS A 51 -14.86 2.22 -1.66
CA LYS A 51 -15.05 0.81 -2.04
C LYS A 51 -16.48 0.51 -2.50
N ASN A 52 -17.48 1.08 -1.83
CA ASN A 52 -18.89 0.90 -2.20
C ASN A 52 -19.26 1.65 -3.48
N GLN A 53 -18.71 2.86 -3.71
CA GLN A 53 -18.92 3.61 -4.95
C GLN A 53 -18.40 2.82 -6.16
N PHE A 54 -17.15 2.33 -6.09
CA PHE A 54 -16.57 1.53 -7.16
C PHE A 54 -17.13 0.10 -7.24
N ALA A 55 -17.96 -0.33 -6.29
CA ALA A 55 -18.70 -1.58 -6.43
C ALA A 55 -19.64 -1.56 -7.65
N LEU A 56 -20.00 -0.36 -8.12
CA LEU A 56 -20.85 -0.12 -9.29
C LEU A 56 -20.05 0.05 -10.59
N ASP A 57 -18.73 0.23 -10.49
CA ASP A 57 -17.83 0.45 -11.63
C ASP A 57 -17.28 -0.88 -12.19
N GLU A 58 -16.67 -0.82 -13.37
CA GLU A 58 -16.00 -1.97 -13.96
C GLU A 58 -14.76 -2.36 -13.12
N LYS A 59 -14.76 -3.60 -12.65
CA LYS A 59 -13.69 -4.18 -11.85
C LYS A 59 -12.86 -5.13 -12.68
N ASN A 60 -11.56 -4.98 -12.60
CA ASN A 60 -10.62 -5.91 -13.22
C ASN A 60 -10.28 -7.05 -12.26
N LYS A 61 -9.91 -8.20 -12.83
CA LYS A 61 -9.44 -9.36 -12.10
C LYS A 61 -8.01 -9.71 -12.49
N LEU A 62 -7.25 -10.23 -11.55
CA LEU A 62 -5.88 -10.72 -11.78
C LEU A 62 -5.87 -11.82 -12.85
N SER A 63 -4.90 -11.78 -13.75
CA SER A 63 -4.61 -12.88 -14.69
C SER A 63 -4.23 -14.16 -13.93
N ASN A 64 -4.32 -15.33 -14.59
CA ASN A 64 -3.93 -16.60 -13.95
C ASN A 64 -2.48 -16.61 -13.47
N CYS A 65 -1.60 -15.91 -14.19
CA CYS A 65 -0.22 -15.73 -13.76
C CYS A 65 -0.14 -14.90 -12.48
N MET A 66 -0.86 -13.78 -12.42
CA MET A 66 -0.87 -12.91 -11.24
C MET A 66 -1.57 -13.54 -10.03
N LEU A 67 -2.61 -14.37 -10.22
CA LEU A 67 -3.18 -15.18 -9.14
C LEU A 67 -2.12 -16.08 -8.49
N SER A 68 -1.22 -16.65 -9.29
CA SER A 68 -0.10 -17.46 -8.79
C SER A 68 0.92 -16.61 -8.03
N ARG A 69 1.19 -15.38 -8.47
CA ARG A 69 2.08 -14.44 -7.76
C ARG A 69 1.50 -13.95 -6.45
N ALA A 70 0.20 -13.66 -6.42
CA ALA A 70 -0.52 -13.30 -5.20
C ALA A 70 -0.37 -14.37 -4.10
N LYS A 71 -0.48 -15.66 -4.47
CA LYS A 71 -0.25 -16.77 -3.52
C LYS A 71 1.19 -16.80 -2.99
N LEU A 72 2.18 -16.47 -3.82
CA LEU A 72 3.58 -16.44 -3.38
C LEU A 72 3.87 -15.33 -2.36
N VAL A 73 3.16 -14.19 -2.43
CA VAL A 73 3.27 -13.15 -1.39
C VAL A 73 2.40 -13.42 -0.16
N GLY A 74 1.56 -14.46 -0.18
CA GLY A 74 0.78 -14.92 0.97
C GLY A 74 -0.71 -14.62 0.90
N VAL A 75 -1.24 -14.16 -0.24
CA VAL A 75 -2.69 -14.00 -0.41
C VAL A 75 -3.38 -15.37 -0.43
N VAL A 76 -4.39 -15.55 0.41
CA VAL A 76 -5.14 -16.80 0.56
C VAL A 76 -6.11 -17.03 -0.61
N ASN A 77 -6.99 -16.04 -0.88
CA ASN A 77 -8.05 -16.12 -1.91
C ASN A 77 -7.88 -15.00 -2.96
N PRO A 78 -6.87 -15.09 -3.86
CA PRO A 78 -6.53 -14.01 -4.78
C PRO A 78 -7.61 -13.72 -5.84
N GLU A 79 -8.51 -14.66 -6.12
CA GLU A 79 -9.66 -14.48 -7.02
C GLU A 79 -10.70 -13.47 -6.50
N ASN A 80 -10.72 -13.25 -5.19
CA ASN A 80 -11.62 -12.29 -4.54
C ASN A 80 -11.07 -10.86 -4.58
N ILE A 81 -9.89 -10.65 -5.14
CA ILE A 81 -9.30 -9.32 -5.28
C ILE A 81 -10.00 -8.58 -6.43
N ASP A 82 -10.42 -7.36 -6.16
CA ASP A 82 -10.94 -6.42 -7.16
C ASP A 82 -9.86 -5.37 -7.46
N ILE A 83 -9.64 -5.09 -8.75
CA ILE A 83 -8.67 -4.08 -9.20
C ILE A 83 -9.40 -2.97 -9.93
N ILE A 84 -9.23 -1.76 -9.43
CA ILE A 84 -9.84 -0.55 -9.94
C ILE A 84 -8.73 0.32 -10.51
N ILE A 85 -8.73 0.50 -11.83
CA ILE A 85 -7.81 1.44 -12.50
C ILE A 85 -8.49 2.81 -12.53
N THR A 86 -7.97 3.76 -11.76
CA THR A 86 -8.60 5.08 -11.60
C THR A 86 -7.57 6.17 -11.32
N LYS A 87 -7.83 7.38 -11.80
CA LYS A 87 -7.06 8.56 -11.40
C LYS A 87 -7.46 9.05 -10.00
N ASN A 88 -8.64 8.66 -9.53
CA ASN A 88 -9.21 9.07 -8.25
C ASN A 88 -8.93 7.98 -7.21
N ILE A 89 -7.68 7.86 -6.80
CA ILE A 89 -7.28 7.00 -5.68
C ILE A 89 -7.87 7.61 -4.40
N PRO A 90 -8.40 6.81 -3.45
CA PRO A 90 -9.14 7.33 -2.30
C PRO A 90 -8.17 7.96 -1.29
N ILE A 91 -7.83 9.21 -1.54
CA ILE A 91 -7.05 10.09 -0.69
C ILE A 91 -7.91 11.35 -0.49
N PRO A 92 -8.09 11.84 0.74
CA PRO A 92 -8.87 13.05 0.97
C PRO A 92 -8.27 14.26 0.23
N ASP A 93 -9.10 15.00 -0.51
CA ASP A 93 -8.72 16.27 -1.14
C ASP A 93 -8.69 17.43 -0.13
N GLU A 94 -8.06 18.54 -0.53
CA GLU A 94 -8.05 19.79 0.24
C GLU A 94 -9.49 20.25 0.53
N GLY A 95 -9.82 20.36 1.83
CA GLY A 95 -11.18 20.69 2.32
C GLY A 95 -11.96 19.51 2.89
N HIS A 96 -11.49 18.27 2.74
CA HIS A 96 -12.06 17.12 3.46
C HIS A 96 -11.59 17.09 4.93
N PRO A 97 -12.42 16.72 5.92
CA PRO A 97 -12.02 16.70 7.35
C PRO A 97 -10.77 15.86 7.66
N LEU A 98 -10.58 14.77 6.93
CA LEU A 98 -9.40 13.89 7.08
C LEU A 98 -8.13 14.39 6.37
N TYR A 99 -8.18 15.49 5.63
CA TYR A 99 -7.02 15.98 4.86
C TYR A 99 -5.80 16.20 5.76
N GLU A 100 -5.94 17.01 6.82
CA GLU A 100 -4.84 17.31 7.75
C GLU A 100 -4.30 16.06 8.45
N PHE A 101 -5.19 15.11 8.78
CA PHE A 101 -4.79 13.83 9.37
C PHE A 101 -3.91 13.02 8.42
N TYR A 102 -4.32 12.85 7.16
CA TYR A 102 -3.55 12.13 6.15
C TYR A 102 -2.19 12.80 5.89
N HIS A 103 -2.17 14.13 5.77
CA HIS A 103 -0.92 14.88 5.59
C HIS A 103 0.03 14.72 6.78
N THR A 104 -0.50 14.81 8.00
CA THR A 104 0.30 14.68 9.23
C THR A 104 0.84 13.27 9.42
N VAL A 105 0.00 12.25 9.21
CA VAL A 105 0.33 10.85 9.53
C VAL A 105 1.11 10.18 8.41
N LEU A 106 0.75 10.40 7.15
CA LEU A 106 1.38 9.69 6.02
C LEU A 106 2.50 10.50 5.38
N GLY A 107 2.61 11.80 5.68
CA GLY A 107 3.60 12.69 5.05
C GLY A 107 3.43 12.80 3.53
N VAL A 108 2.24 12.45 3.01
CA VAL A 108 1.93 12.48 1.58
C VAL A 108 1.55 13.91 1.23
N GLU A 109 2.51 14.70 0.71
CA GLU A 109 2.21 15.97 0.06
C GLU A 109 1.50 15.73 -1.28
N SER A 110 0.21 15.37 -1.27
CA SER A 110 -0.73 15.32 -2.43
C SER A 110 -0.17 14.83 -3.79
N GLY A 111 0.89 14.03 -3.76
CA GLY A 111 1.86 13.94 -4.85
C GLY A 111 2.00 12.50 -5.31
N PHE A 112 1.04 12.08 -6.11
CA PHE A 112 1.07 10.86 -6.92
C PHE A 112 1.31 9.56 -6.14
N VAL A 113 0.25 9.06 -5.52
CA VAL A 113 0.18 7.68 -5.04
C VAL A 113 -0.02 6.75 -6.25
N GLY A 114 0.85 5.75 -6.40
CA GLY A 114 0.77 4.82 -7.54
C GLY A 114 -0.30 3.75 -7.39
N GLY A 115 -0.58 3.35 -6.16
CA GLY A 115 -1.61 2.40 -5.79
C GLY A 115 -2.02 2.56 -4.33
N LEU A 116 -3.20 2.04 -3.99
CA LEU A 116 -3.68 1.95 -2.62
C LEU A 116 -4.43 0.63 -2.46
N THR A 117 -4.15 -0.07 -1.37
CA THR A 117 -4.91 -1.27 -1.00
C THR A 117 -5.79 -1.01 0.21
N PHE A 118 -7.05 -1.39 0.10
CA PHE A 118 -8.01 -1.41 1.21
C PHE A 118 -8.74 -2.76 1.21
N ASP A 119 -8.46 -3.58 2.23
CA ASP A 119 -8.99 -4.94 2.36
C ASP A 119 -8.63 -5.81 1.14
N ASN A 120 -9.62 -6.25 0.35
CA ASN A 120 -9.43 -7.04 -0.86
C ASN A 120 -9.49 -6.20 -2.15
N VAL A 121 -9.43 -4.87 -2.05
CA VAL A 121 -9.55 -3.97 -3.20
C VAL A 121 -8.26 -3.20 -3.40
N ILE A 122 -7.77 -3.21 -4.64
CA ILE A 122 -6.58 -2.49 -5.06
C ILE A 122 -6.99 -1.39 -6.03
N TYR A 123 -6.65 -0.16 -5.69
CA TYR A 123 -6.75 1.01 -6.56
C TYR A 123 -5.39 1.22 -7.22
N LEU A 124 -5.37 1.41 -8.54
CA LEU A 124 -4.15 1.68 -9.29
C LEU A 124 -4.32 2.91 -10.17
N HIS A 125 -3.34 3.79 -10.10
CA HIS A 125 -3.27 4.89 -11.05
C HIS A 125 -2.99 4.33 -12.46
N PRO A 126 -3.67 4.79 -13.53
CA PRO A 126 -3.50 4.26 -14.89
C PRO A 126 -2.05 4.22 -15.40
N PHE A 127 -1.23 5.16 -14.94
CA PHE A 127 0.21 5.20 -15.25
C PHE A 127 0.97 3.94 -14.81
N PHE A 128 0.50 3.25 -13.77
CA PHE A 128 1.10 2.02 -13.24
C PHE A 128 0.29 0.76 -13.55
N ALA A 129 -0.71 0.85 -14.44
CA ALA A 129 -1.58 -0.29 -14.77
C ALA A 129 -0.81 -1.50 -15.33
N GLU A 130 0.38 -1.29 -15.90
CA GLU A 130 1.28 -2.32 -16.43
C GLU A 130 2.51 -2.59 -15.54
N SER A 131 2.65 -1.92 -14.39
CA SER A 131 3.80 -2.14 -13.50
C SER A 131 3.61 -3.39 -12.66
N TYR A 132 4.36 -4.44 -13.01
CA TYR A 132 4.37 -5.68 -12.24
C TYR A 132 4.77 -5.43 -10.77
N GLU A 133 5.74 -4.55 -10.53
CA GLU A 133 6.26 -4.21 -9.21
C GLU A 133 5.19 -3.63 -8.29
N ILE A 134 4.40 -2.67 -8.80
CA ILE A 134 3.31 -2.05 -8.03
C ILE A 134 2.24 -3.10 -7.70
N TYR A 135 1.87 -3.96 -8.65
CA TYR A 135 0.92 -5.03 -8.33
C TYR A 135 1.42 -5.96 -7.22
N ILE A 136 2.69 -6.37 -7.26
CA ILE A 136 3.23 -7.23 -6.19
C ILE A 136 3.22 -6.51 -4.85
N HIS A 137 3.56 -5.22 -4.83
CA HIS A 137 3.52 -4.38 -3.63
C HIS A 137 2.11 -4.34 -3.01
N GLU A 138 1.10 -3.99 -3.81
CA GLU A 138 -0.30 -3.95 -3.36
C GLU A 138 -0.82 -5.33 -2.92
N LEU A 139 -0.40 -6.41 -3.59
CA LEU A 139 -0.75 -7.77 -3.18
C LEU A 139 -0.16 -8.16 -1.82
N VAL A 140 0.98 -7.60 -1.42
CA VAL A 140 1.51 -7.78 -0.07
C VAL A 140 0.59 -7.11 0.95
N HIS A 141 0.08 -5.91 0.65
CA HIS A 141 -0.90 -5.25 1.53
C HIS A 141 -2.19 -6.05 1.66
N VAL A 142 -2.69 -6.68 0.59
CA VAL A 142 -3.83 -7.61 0.70
C VAL A 142 -3.51 -8.76 1.64
N ALA A 143 -2.32 -9.35 1.54
CA ALA A 143 -1.89 -10.43 2.44
C ALA A 143 -1.75 -9.94 3.90
N GLN A 144 -1.34 -8.69 4.12
CA GLN A 144 -1.28 -8.06 5.44
C GLN A 144 -2.69 -7.87 6.02
N TYR A 145 -3.64 -7.34 5.25
CA TYR A 145 -5.05 -7.26 5.66
C TYR A 145 -5.63 -8.63 6.03
N GLN A 146 -5.34 -9.67 5.25
CA GLN A 146 -5.79 -11.03 5.57
C GLN A 146 -5.16 -11.61 6.84
N ARG A 147 -3.94 -11.19 7.18
CA ARG A 147 -3.22 -11.63 8.39
C ARG A 147 -3.70 -10.96 9.66
N PHE A 148 -4.00 -9.66 9.60
CA PHE A 148 -4.30 -8.85 10.79
C PHE A 148 -5.78 -8.48 10.92
N GLY A 149 -6.56 -8.53 9.83
CA GLY A 149 -7.88 -7.93 9.79
C GLY A 149 -7.81 -6.44 9.43
N LEU A 150 -8.96 -5.88 9.03
CA LEU A 150 -9.06 -4.52 8.49
C LEU A 150 -8.65 -3.45 9.51
N GLU A 151 -9.29 -3.47 10.68
CA GLU A 151 -9.12 -2.43 11.70
C GLU A 151 -7.72 -2.48 12.32
N ASP A 152 -7.27 -3.66 12.75
CA ASP A 152 -5.95 -3.85 13.37
C ASP A 152 -4.80 -3.50 12.41
N MET A 153 -4.92 -3.84 11.12
CA MET A 153 -3.92 -3.50 10.12
C MET A 153 -3.84 -1.97 9.94
N LEU A 154 -4.98 -1.31 9.68
CA LEU A 154 -5.02 0.13 9.46
C LEU A 154 -4.56 0.90 10.69
N ARG A 155 -5.06 0.53 11.87
CA ARG A 155 -4.67 1.16 13.14
C ARG A 155 -3.16 1.08 13.34
N LYS A 156 -2.57 -0.11 13.14
CA LYS A 156 -1.12 -0.29 13.29
C LYS A 156 -0.33 0.47 12.23
N TYR A 157 -0.81 0.50 10.98
CA TYR A 157 -0.19 1.23 9.90
C TYR A 157 -0.12 2.74 10.19
N LEU A 158 -1.25 3.33 10.59
CA LEU A 158 -1.36 4.77 10.90
C LEU A 158 -0.53 5.17 12.12
N ILE A 159 -0.49 4.32 13.15
CA ILE A 159 0.40 4.53 14.31
C ILE A 159 1.86 4.53 13.87
N ASP A 160 2.29 3.54 13.09
CA ASP A 160 3.68 3.45 12.64
C ASP A 160 4.06 4.61 11.73
N ALA A 161 3.16 5.04 10.85
CA ALA A 161 3.33 6.19 9.97
C ALA A 161 3.50 7.51 10.76
N SER A 162 2.87 7.60 11.94
CA SER A 162 3.02 8.75 12.84
C SER A 162 4.37 8.79 13.57
N ILE A 163 5.14 7.69 13.55
CA ILE A 163 6.42 7.56 14.26
C ILE A 163 7.60 7.63 13.27
N VAL A 164 7.46 7.03 12.10
CA VAL A 164 8.52 6.95 11.09
C VAL A 164 8.03 7.34 9.70
N ASN A 165 8.95 7.86 8.89
CA ASN A 165 8.67 8.16 7.47
C ASN A 165 8.11 6.94 6.73
N TYR A 166 7.26 7.20 5.75
CA TYR A 166 6.56 6.21 4.92
C TYR A 166 7.41 4.98 4.53
N SER A 167 8.58 5.20 3.92
CA SER A 167 9.46 4.11 3.44
C SER A 167 10.11 3.27 4.55
N ARG A 168 9.91 3.63 5.82
CA ARG A 168 10.46 2.93 6.99
C ARG A 168 9.35 2.32 7.86
N ILE A 169 8.08 2.50 7.48
CA ILE A 169 6.96 1.80 8.10
C ILE A 169 7.20 0.28 7.94
N PRO A 170 7.03 -0.53 9.00
CA PRO A 170 7.26 -1.97 8.93
C PRO A 170 6.47 -2.68 7.82
N PHE A 171 5.20 -2.30 7.61
CA PHE A 171 4.35 -2.86 6.55
C PHE A 171 4.85 -2.50 5.14
N GLU A 172 5.24 -1.25 4.91
CA GLU A 172 5.85 -0.80 3.65
C GLU A 172 7.19 -1.51 3.39
N THR A 173 8.01 -1.65 4.44
CA THR A 173 9.29 -2.37 4.35
C THR A 173 9.08 -3.83 3.98
N GLU A 174 8.09 -4.50 4.57
CA GLU A 174 7.71 -5.86 4.18
C GLU A 174 7.27 -5.90 2.70
N ALA A 175 6.42 -4.97 2.26
CA ALA A 175 5.95 -4.88 0.88
C ALA A 175 7.10 -4.69 -0.10
N MET A 176 8.00 -3.74 0.15
CA MET A 176 9.18 -3.51 -0.69
C MET A 176 10.12 -4.72 -0.76
N VAL A 177 10.41 -5.38 0.37
CA VAL A 177 11.29 -6.55 0.40
C VAL A 177 10.66 -7.73 -0.36
N ARG A 178 9.37 -8.00 -0.15
CA ARG A 178 8.67 -9.08 -0.87
C ARG A 178 8.56 -8.80 -2.37
N THR A 179 8.31 -7.55 -2.75
CA THR A 179 8.33 -7.12 -4.15
C THR A 179 9.69 -7.37 -4.79
N ALA A 180 10.78 -6.88 -4.17
CA ALA A 180 12.13 -7.07 -4.66
C ALA A 180 12.49 -8.56 -4.82
N ASN A 181 12.15 -9.39 -3.82
CA ASN A 181 12.41 -10.83 -3.90
C ASN A 181 11.69 -11.51 -5.09
N LEU A 182 10.46 -11.10 -5.42
CA LEU A 182 9.72 -11.68 -6.53
C LEU A 182 10.11 -11.12 -7.91
N THR A 183 10.64 -9.90 -7.96
CA THR A 183 11.11 -9.29 -9.21
C THR A 183 12.52 -9.74 -9.57
N GLU A 184 13.38 -9.98 -8.57
CA GLU A 184 14.77 -10.42 -8.78
C GLU A 184 14.92 -11.93 -9.09
N THR A 185 13.94 -12.77 -8.71
CA THR A 185 14.08 -14.24 -8.75
C THR A 185 13.98 -14.90 -10.14
N ASN A 186 14.13 -14.14 -11.25
CA ASN A 186 14.01 -14.67 -12.63
C ASN A 186 12.68 -15.41 -12.92
N LEU A 187 11.69 -15.31 -12.03
CA LEU A 187 10.31 -15.71 -12.27
C LEU A 187 9.75 -14.74 -13.31
N LYS A 188 9.89 -15.11 -14.59
CA LYS A 188 9.39 -14.36 -15.75
C LYS A 188 8.10 -13.61 -15.38
N SER A 189 8.14 -12.29 -15.53
CA SER A 189 6.99 -11.41 -15.25
C SER A 189 5.79 -11.87 -16.06
N CYS A 190 4.59 -11.63 -15.52
CA CYS A 190 3.37 -12.01 -16.19
C CYS A 190 3.21 -11.18 -17.47
N LYS A 191 3.04 -11.84 -18.62
CA LYS A 191 2.81 -11.15 -19.91
C LYS A 191 1.55 -10.28 -19.90
N THR A 192 0.55 -10.69 -19.12
CA THR A 192 -0.68 -9.95 -18.88
C THR A 192 -0.94 -9.94 -17.38
N LEU A 193 -1.22 -8.76 -16.80
CA LEU A 193 -1.45 -8.61 -15.36
C LEU A 193 -2.92 -8.83 -14.98
N LEU A 194 -3.82 -8.43 -15.86
CA LEU A 194 -5.28 -8.54 -15.69
C LEU A 194 -5.87 -9.60 -16.64
N LYS A 195 -7.12 -10.03 -16.39
CA LYS A 195 -7.89 -10.92 -17.26
C LYS A 195 -8.61 -10.15 -18.35
#